data_AF-A0A094EQC1-F1
#
_entry.id   AF-A0A094EQC1-F1
#
_cell.length_a   1.000
_cell.length_b   1.000
_cell.length_c   1.000
_cell.angle_alpha   90.00
_cell.angle_beta   90.00
_cell.angle_gamma   90.00
#
_symmetry.space_group_name_H-M   'P 1'
#
loop_
_entity.id
_entity.type
_entity.pdbx_description
1 polymer ?
#
loop_
_entity_poly.entity_id
_entity_poly.type
_entity_poly.pdbx_seq_one_letter_code
_entity_poly.pdbx_strand_id
1 'polypeptide(L)'
;ETLQLTLHRSGSYCQQSPRAHSRWQPQCRGSHIQVEGTFPQGTYLVTVQNPISSDDGDLNKALFGSFLPIPDADLFKVPDDEECTAEKMPGAVIAVKGKIAINKGRKRIQLKVTNYGDRPIQDHTTTLSRRTPSSNSIA
;
A
#
# COMPACT_ATOMS: atom_id res chain seq x y z
N GLU A 1 4.67 17.47 27.26
CA GLU A 1 5.70 16.70 26.53
C GLU A 1 5.46 16.88 25.04
N THR A 2 6.43 17.47 24.33
CA THR A 2 6.27 17.88 22.94
C THR A 2 6.61 16.69 22.04
N LEU A 3 5.59 16.07 21.44
CA LEU A 3 5.78 15.03 20.42
C LEU A 3 6.37 15.68 19.17
N GLN A 4 7.64 15.41 18.88
CA GLN A 4 8.22 15.72 17.57
C GLN A 4 7.83 14.61 16.60
N LEU A 5 6.75 14.84 15.86
CA LEU A 5 6.23 13.93 14.83
C LEU A 5 6.97 14.19 13.51
N THR A 6 7.95 13.35 13.17
CA THR A 6 8.56 13.37 11.83
C THR A 6 7.76 12.48 10.90
N LEU A 7 7.02 13.10 9.97
CA LEU A 7 6.15 12.40 9.01
C LEU A 7 6.95 12.02 7.75
N HIS A 8 7.16 10.72 7.54
CA HIS A 8 7.66 10.20 6.27
C HIS A 8 6.50 9.65 5.44
N ARG A 9 6.29 10.21 4.24
CA ARG A 9 5.30 9.74 3.25
C ARG A 9 6.00 8.82 2.23
N SER A 10 5.40 7.68 1.91
CA SER A 10 5.86 6.83 0.80
C SER A 10 4.69 6.24 -0.01
N GLY A 11 4.89 6.17 -1.33
CA GLY A 11 4.16 5.37 -2.33
C GLY A 11 2.65 5.65 -2.51
N SER A 12 2.18 5.72 -3.76
CA SER A 12 0.76 5.95 -4.11
C SER A 12 0.09 4.65 -4.55
N TYR A 13 -1.14 4.35 -4.09
CA TYR A 13 -1.93 3.19 -4.53
C TYR A 13 -3.38 3.57 -4.87
N CYS A 14 -3.97 2.91 -5.87
CA CYS A 14 -5.30 3.22 -6.41
C CYS A 14 -6.35 2.22 -5.90
N GLN A 15 -7.32 2.71 -5.13
CA GLN A 15 -8.60 2.03 -4.94
C GLN A 15 -9.74 3.03 -5.20
N GLN A 16 -10.72 2.60 -6.00
CA GLN A 16 -11.88 3.39 -6.37
C GLN A 16 -12.85 3.43 -5.18
N SER A 17 -12.97 4.59 -4.52
CA SER A 17 -14.09 4.87 -3.60
C SER A 17 -14.51 6.33 -3.75
N PRO A 18 -15.83 6.63 -3.83
CA PRO A 18 -16.31 7.90 -4.35
C PRO A 18 -16.52 9.00 -3.31
N ARG A 19 -16.10 8.90 -2.04
CA ARG A 19 -16.31 10.00 -1.08
C ARG A 19 -15.04 10.25 -0.27
N ALA A 20 -14.66 11.50 -0.04
CA ALA A 20 -13.47 11.84 0.73
C ALA A 20 -13.61 13.20 1.42
N HIS A 21 -13.42 13.23 2.73
CA HIS A 21 -13.43 14.44 3.58
C HIS A 21 -12.16 15.30 3.47
N SER A 22 -11.34 15.10 2.44
CA SER A 22 -10.04 15.74 2.32
C SER A 22 -9.91 16.36 0.94
N ARG A 23 -9.69 17.67 0.87
CA ARG A 23 -9.37 18.42 -0.36
C ARG A 23 -7.93 18.15 -0.79
N TRP A 24 -7.54 16.88 -0.86
CA TRP A 24 -6.34 16.43 -1.55
C TRP A 24 -6.80 15.92 -2.91
N GLN A 25 -6.06 16.32 -3.95
CA GLN A 25 -6.32 16.02 -5.36
C GLN A 25 -6.78 14.57 -5.63
N PRO A 26 -7.43 14.31 -6.79
CA PRO A 26 -7.98 13.00 -7.12
C PRO A 26 -7.01 11.86 -6.82
N GLN A 27 -7.57 10.82 -6.22
CA GLN A 27 -7.12 10.28 -4.94
C GLN A 27 -5.80 9.47 -4.98
N CYS A 28 -4.64 10.12 -5.05
CA CYS A 28 -3.37 9.46 -4.73
C CYS A 28 -3.28 9.17 -3.22
N ARG A 29 -3.88 8.04 -2.81
CA ARG A 29 -3.80 7.55 -1.43
C ARG A 29 -2.34 7.21 -1.13
N GLY A 30 -1.78 7.89 -0.12
CA GLY A 30 -0.51 7.49 0.45
C GLY A 30 -0.63 6.07 0.99
N SER A 31 0.31 5.20 0.63
CA SER A 31 0.29 3.80 1.03
C SER A 31 0.54 3.67 2.52
N HIS A 32 1.40 4.51 3.08
CA HIS A 32 1.78 4.45 4.49
C HIS A 32 2.10 5.84 5.03
N ILE A 33 1.85 6.01 6.33
CA ILE A 33 2.36 7.09 7.14
C ILE A 33 3.23 6.50 8.24
N GLN A 34 4.43 7.04 8.41
CA GLN A 34 5.35 6.61 9.47
C GLN A 34 5.64 7.76 10.41
N VAL A 35 5.65 7.43 11.71
CA VAL A 35 5.84 8.36 12.82
C VAL A 35 6.65 7.66 13.90
N GLU A 36 7.61 8.36 14.48
CA GLU A 36 8.27 7.93 15.71
C GLU A 36 7.61 8.60 16.92
N GLY A 37 7.33 7.82 17.95
CA GLY A 37 6.70 8.30 19.18
C GLY A 37 7.37 7.71 20.42
N THR A 38 7.48 8.51 21.48
CA THR A 38 7.94 8.06 22.79
C THR A 38 6.75 7.61 23.63
N PHE A 39 6.76 6.34 24.00
CA PHE A 39 5.80 5.69 24.88
C PHE A 39 6.44 5.49 26.27
N PRO A 40 5.67 5.17 27.32
CA PRO A 40 6.24 4.94 28.66
C PRO A 40 7.36 3.89 28.71
N GLN A 41 7.42 3.00 27.72
CA GLN A 41 8.41 1.92 27.60
C GLN A 41 9.58 2.24 26.64
N GLY A 42 9.61 3.43 26.02
CA GLY A 42 10.66 3.85 25.09
C GLY A 42 10.12 4.41 23.77
N THR A 43 11.02 4.70 22.83
CA THR A 43 10.67 5.22 21.50
C THR A 43 10.44 4.09 20.50
N TYR A 44 9.33 4.18 19.76
CA TYR A 44 8.93 3.19 18.76
C TYR A 44 8.55 3.85 17.43
N LEU A 45 8.81 3.16 16.33
CA LEU A 45 8.29 3.51 15.00
C LEU A 45 6.88 2.94 14.84
N VAL A 46 5.92 3.82 14.57
CA VAL A 46 4.53 3.48 14.25
C VAL A 46 4.32 3.68 12.76
N THR A 47 3.80 2.65 12.09
CA THR A 47 3.42 2.70 10.68
C THR A 47 1.92 2.53 10.54
N VAL A 48 1.24 3.55 10.02
CA VAL A 48 -0.17 3.49 9.64
C VAL A 48 -0.27 3.10 8.17
N GLN A 49 -0.89 1.96 7.92
CA GLN A 49 -1.08 1.39 6.59
C GLN A 49 -2.38 1.91 5.99
N ASN A 50 -2.35 2.33 4.72
CA ASN A 50 -3.49 2.89 3.99
C ASN A 50 -4.31 3.88 4.84
N PRO A 51 -3.70 4.98 5.33
CA PRO A 51 -4.34 5.89 6.28
C PRO A 51 -5.63 6.53 5.74
N ILE A 52 -5.74 6.68 4.41
CA ILE A 52 -6.96 7.10 3.73
C ILE A 52 -7.66 5.83 3.23
N SER A 53 -8.43 5.19 4.11
CA SER A 53 -9.10 3.91 3.81
C SER A 53 -10.63 4.01 3.80
N SER A 54 -11.21 5.00 4.47
CA SER A 54 -12.64 5.28 4.45
C SER A 54 -12.92 6.64 3.84
N ASP A 55 -14.18 6.84 3.49
CA ASP A 55 -14.64 8.06 2.85
C ASP A 55 -14.73 9.25 3.82
N ASP A 56 -15.25 8.99 5.02
CA ASP A 56 -15.63 10.05 5.97
C ASP A 56 -14.79 10.09 7.25
N GLY A 57 -13.87 9.14 7.43
CA GLY A 57 -12.99 9.08 8.59
C GLY A 57 -13.74 9.13 9.93
N ASP A 58 -13.00 9.38 11.02
CA ASP A 58 -13.59 9.69 12.33
C ASP A 58 -12.98 11.02 12.81
N LEU A 59 -13.75 12.09 12.68
CA LEU A 59 -13.31 13.45 13.02
C LEU A 59 -12.97 13.61 14.51
N ASN A 60 -13.59 12.82 15.40
CA ASN A 60 -13.25 12.85 16.83
C ASN A 60 -11.82 12.38 17.06
N LYS A 61 -11.40 11.33 16.35
CA LYS A 61 -10.04 10.81 16.42
C LYS A 61 -9.04 11.71 15.70
N ALA A 62 -9.45 12.28 14.56
CA ALA A 62 -8.59 13.18 13.79
C ALA A 62 -8.24 14.48 14.56
N LEU A 63 -9.21 15.01 15.32
CA LEU A 63 -9.05 16.24 16.11
C LEU A 63 -8.72 15.97 17.58
N PHE A 64 -8.44 14.73 17.96
CA PHE A 64 -8.13 14.36 19.33
C PHE A 64 -6.94 15.18 19.87
N GLY A 65 -7.13 15.81 21.03
CA GLY A 65 -6.09 16.63 21.68
C GLY A 65 -5.88 18.03 21.07
N SER A 66 -6.59 18.39 20.00
CA SER A 66 -6.47 19.71 19.37
C SER A 66 -7.34 20.80 20.02
N PHE A 67 -8.34 20.41 20.83
CA PHE A 67 -9.38 21.29 21.39
C PHE A 67 -10.22 22.05 20.35
N LEU A 68 -10.15 21.68 19.08
CA LEU A 68 -10.99 22.26 18.03
C LEU A 68 -12.40 21.66 18.05
N PRO A 69 -13.46 22.45 17.79
CA PRO A 69 -14.80 21.92 17.61
C PRO A 69 -14.85 21.05 16.36
N ILE A 70 -15.67 19.99 16.41
CA ILE A 70 -15.86 19.09 15.29
C ILE A 70 -16.67 19.84 14.21
N PRO A 71 -16.13 20.02 12.99
CA PRO A 71 -16.84 20.65 11.90
C PRO A 71 -17.96 19.75 11.37
N ASP A 72 -18.97 20.36 10.74
CA ASP A 72 -20.02 19.63 10.02
C ASP A 72 -19.43 18.89 8.81
N ALA A 73 -19.93 17.68 8.55
CA ALA A 73 -19.54 16.86 7.40
C ALA A 73 -19.86 17.55 6.07
N ASP A 74 -20.94 18.34 6.01
CA ASP A 74 -21.39 19.02 4.79
C ASP A 74 -20.42 20.11 4.30
N LEU A 75 -19.45 20.52 5.14
CA LEU A 75 -18.37 21.42 4.73
C LEU A 75 -17.41 20.77 3.72
N PHE A 76 -17.36 19.44 3.69
CA PHE A 76 -16.44 18.67 2.85
C PHE A 76 -17.16 18.19 1.59
N LYS A 77 -17.19 19.04 0.55
CA LYS A 77 -17.76 18.68 -0.74
C LYS A 77 -16.93 17.60 -1.44
N VAL A 78 -17.60 16.56 -1.89
CA VAL A 78 -17.02 15.48 -2.70
C VAL A 78 -16.77 16.00 -4.12
N PRO A 79 -15.56 15.79 -4.70
CA PRO A 79 -15.29 16.12 -6.10
C PRO A 79 -16.05 15.20 -7.06
N ASP A 80 -16.28 15.65 -8.28
CA ASP A 80 -16.99 14.86 -9.30
C ASP A 80 -16.18 13.60 -9.69
N ASP A 81 -16.89 12.50 -9.94
CA ASP A 81 -16.28 11.18 -10.25
C ASP A 81 -15.34 11.22 -11.46
N GLU A 82 -15.60 12.12 -12.42
CA GLU A 82 -14.79 12.31 -13.63
C GLU A 82 -13.36 12.80 -13.36
N GLU A 83 -13.12 13.46 -12.23
CA GLU A 83 -11.78 13.88 -11.83
C GLU A 83 -10.99 12.73 -11.19
N CYS A 84 -11.69 11.70 -10.69
CA CYS A 84 -11.13 10.57 -9.95
C CYS A 84 -10.86 9.32 -10.81
N THR A 85 -10.77 9.45 -12.13
CA THR A 85 -10.43 8.31 -12.99
C THR A 85 -8.96 7.90 -12.84
N ALA A 86 -8.68 6.61 -12.97
CA ALA A 86 -7.35 6.05 -12.76
C ALA A 86 -6.28 6.65 -13.70
N GLU A 87 -6.67 7.09 -14.90
CA GLU A 87 -5.78 7.70 -15.88
C GLU A 87 -5.40 9.15 -15.53
N LYS A 88 -6.23 9.84 -14.76
CA LYS A 88 -6.03 11.24 -14.37
C LYS A 88 -5.27 11.37 -13.05
N MET A 89 -4.99 10.26 -12.38
CA MET A 89 -4.26 10.25 -11.12
C MET A 89 -2.79 10.62 -11.31
N PRO A 90 -2.19 11.40 -10.40
CA PRO A 90 -0.78 11.72 -10.48
C PRO A 90 0.08 10.44 -10.34
N GLY A 91 0.94 10.19 -11.32
CA GLY A 91 1.77 8.98 -11.37
C GLY A 91 1.07 7.75 -11.97
N ALA A 92 -0.08 7.92 -12.62
CA ALA A 92 -0.75 6.85 -13.34
C ALA A 92 0.17 6.23 -14.41
N VAL A 93 0.35 4.91 -14.33
CA VAL A 93 1.11 4.14 -15.33
C VAL A 93 0.12 3.43 -16.25
N ILE A 94 0.02 3.89 -17.49
CA ILE A 94 -0.84 3.29 -18.51
C ILE A 94 -0.04 2.22 -19.26
N ALA A 95 -0.23 0.95 -18.87
CA ALA A 95 0.44 -0.17 -19.51
C ALA A 95 -0.22 -0.53 -20.86
N VAL A 96 0.60 -0.75 -21.89
CA VAL A 96 0.11 -1.30 -23.16
C VAL A 96 -0.34 -2.75 -22.95
N LYS A 97 -1.48 -3.12 -23.53
CA LYS A 97 -1.98 -4.51 -23.47
C LYS A 97 -0.96 -5.45 -24.10
N GLY A 98 -0.49 -6.42 -23.33
CA GLY A 98 0.47 -7.42 -23.80
C GLY A 98 1.04 -8.28 -22.67
N LYS A 99 1.73 -9.36 -23.03
CA LYS A 99 2.51 -10.18 -22.09
C LYS A 99 3.99 -10.01 -22.39
N ILE A 100 4.81 -9.82 -21.36
CA ILE A 100 6.26 -9.69 -21.49
C ILE A 100 6.88 -11.09 -21.33
N ALA A 101 7.61 -11.55 -22.36
CA ALA A 101 8.34 -12.81 -22.30
C ALA A 101 9.64 -12.63 -21.52
N ILE A 102 9.71 -13.19 -20.30
CA ILE A 102 10.90 -13.14 -19.45
C ILE A 102 11.92 -14.19 -19.93
N ASN A 103 13.20 -13.81 -20.01
CA ASN A 103 14.33 -14.70 -20.38
C ASN A 103 14.17 -15.39 -21.75
N LYS A 104 13.61 -14.69 -22.74
CA LYS A 104 13.45 -15.20 -24.11
C LYS A 104 14.80 -15.66 -24.68
N GLY A 105 14.83 -16.86 -25.26
CA GLY A 105 16.03 -17.43 -25.88
C GLY A 105 17.04 -18.06 -24.92
N ARG A 106 16.80 -18.03 -23.60
CA ARG A 106 17.66 -18.71 -22.63
C ARG A 106 17.20 -20.15 -22.41
N LYS A 107 18.16 -21.08 -22.39
CA LYS A 107 17.90 -22.48 -22.02
C LYS A 107 17.47 -22.54 -20.56
N ARG A 108 16.44 -23.35 -20.28
CA ARG A 108 15.91 -23.56 -18.93
C ARG A 108 16.08 -25.02 -18.54
N ILE A 109 16.59 -25.24 -17.34
CA ILE A 109 16.60 -26.55 -16.69
C ILE A 109 15.65 -26.52 -15.49
N GLN A 110 15.17 -27.69 -15.08
CA GLN A 110 14.37 -27.86 -13.87
C GLN A 110 15.19 -28.69 -12.88
N LEU A 111 15.32 -28.18 -11.65
CA LEU A 111 16.07 -28.83 -10.59
C LEU A 111 15.14 -29.05 -9.41
N LYS A 112 15.19 -30.25 -8.82
CA LYS A 112 14.53 -30.54 -7.55
C LYS A 112 15.49 -30.14 -6.43
N VAL A 113 15.07 -29.16 -5.63
CA VAL A 113 15.84 -28.68 -4.48
C VAL A 113 15.09 -29.11 -3.21
N THR A 114 15.80 -29.79 -2.31
CA THR A 114 15.29 -30.19 -0.99
C THR A 114 16.16 -29.56 0.08
N ASN A 115 15.57 -28.77 0.98
CA ASN A 115 16.27 -28.24 2.15
C ASN A 115 16.19 -29.27 3.30
N TYR A 116 17.34 -29.75 3.75
CA TYR A 116 17.47 -30.65 4.92
C TYR A 116 17.86 -29.91 6.20
N GLY A 117 18.04 -28.59 6.14
CA GLY A 117 18.36 -27.75 7.30
C GLY A 117 17.15 -27.47 8.19
N ASP A 118 17.44 -26.98 9.38
CA ASP A 118 16.49 -26.57 10.42
C ASP A 118 15.97 -25.13 10.25
N ARG A 119 16.64 -24.34 9.40
CA ARG A 119 16.34 -22.94 9.16
C ARG A 119 15.80 -22.69 7.74
N PRO A 120 14.91 -21.69 7.56
CA PRO A 120 14.40 -21.33 6.25
C PRO A 120 15.50 -20.76 5.36
N ILE A 121 15.52 -21.17 4.09
CA ILE A 121 16.40 -20.64 3.04
C ILE A 121 15.54 -19.93 2.00
N GLN A 122 15.91 -18.69 1.64
CA GLN A 122 15.30 -17.92 0.57
C GLN A 122 16.34 -17.64 -0.52
N ASP A 123 16.20 -18.32 -1.65
CA ASP A 123 17.00 -18.05 -2.84
C ASP A 123 16.40 -16.89 -3.65
N HIS A 124 17.25 -15.98 -4.10
CA HIS A 124 16.89 -14.86 -4.95
C HIS A 124 17.16 -15.18 -6.43
N THR A 125 16.63 -14.36 -7.33
CA THR A 125 16.83 -14.61 -8.76
C THR A 125 18.17 -14.07 -9.24
N THR A 126 18.96 -14.98 -9.83
CA THR A 126 19.78 -14.73 -11.03
C THR A 126 19.29 -15.65 -12.17
N THR A 127 17.99 -16.01 -12.11
CA THR A 127 17.20 -16.99 -12.89
C THR A 127 17.03 -18.37 -12.21
N LEU A 128 15.96 -18.53 -11.44
CA LEU A 128 15.31 -19.82 -11.13
C LEU A 128 13.80 -19.60 -10.93
N SER A 129 12.98 -20.35 -11.67
CA SER A 129 11.52 -20.24 -11.71
C SER A 129 10.87 -21.48 -11.09
N ARG A 130 10.16 -21.28 -9.99
CA ARG A 130 9.38 -22.30 -9.26
C ARG A 130 8.04 -22.54 -9.98
N ARG A 131 7.67 -23.79 -10.22
CA ARG A 131 6.27 -24.20 -10.45
C ARG A 131 5.87 -25.15 -9.32
N THR A 132 4.70 -24.92 -8.73
CA THR A 132 4.05 -25.89 -7.83
C THR A 132 3.60 -27.11 -8.64
N PRO A 133 3.72 -28.34 -8.12
CA PRO A 133 3.17 -29.50 -8.78
C PRO A 133 1.63 -29.42 -8.72
N SER A 134 0.98 -29.54 -9.88
CA SER A 134 -0.44 -29.87 -9.94
C SER A 134 -0.61 -31.30 -9.46
N SER A 135 -1.33 -31.49 -8.36
CA SER A 135 -1.74 -32.80 -7.86
C SER A 135 -2.69 -33.46 -8.87
N ASN A 136 -2.16 -34.32 -9.73
CA ASN A 136 -2.92 -35.41 -10.32
C ASN A 136 -2.53 -36.68 -9.56
N SER A 137 -3.32 -37.05 -8.56
CA SER A 137 -3.33 -38.40 -8.01
C SER A 137 -4.11 -39.30 -8.97
N ILE A 138 -3.41 -40.18 -9.67
CA ILE A 138 -4.00 -41.39 -10.28
C ILE A 138 -3.15 -42.57 -9.80
N ALA A 139 -3.87 -43.63 -9.40
CA ALA A 139 -3.48 -44.93 -8.87
C ALA A 139 -3.29 -44.99 -7.34
#